data_AF-A0AAE3NQA9-F1
#
_entry.id   AF-A0AAE3NQA9-F1
#
_cell.length_a   1.000
_cell.length_b   1.000
_cell.length_c   1.000
_cell.angle_alpha   90.00
_cell.angle_beta   90.00
_cell.angle_gamma   90.00
#
_symmetry.space_group_name_H-M   'P 1'
#
loop_
_entity.id
_entity.type
_entity.pdbx_description
1 polymer ?
#
loop_
_entity_poly.entity_id
_entity_poly.type
_entity_poly.pdbx_seq_one_letter_code
_entity_poly.pdbx_strand_id
1 'polypeptide(L)'
;MFRALVLTLLLCPAAGRAQDLTLRLTCDLNGLAAPMILAVDYVQSFDPLIGRDGGIRELFPAGTEIQTAGQIQGQGVTYVFTGRNGFADVTELPSNTRFRIRWVLDGPNDGVWMIVNPFGPGPTRHFCAFQGTM
;
A
#
# COMPACT_ATOMS: atom_id res chain seq x y z
N MET A 1 -53.67 -31.70 7.74
CA MET A 1 -52.28 -32.13 8.04
C MET A 1 -51.36 -31.33 7.14
N PHE A 2 -50.78 -30.22 7.62
CA PHE A 2 -49.90 -29.35 6.83
C PHE A 2 -48.45 -29.52 7.30
N ARG A 3 -47.59 -29.85 6.33
CA ARG A 3 -46.13 -29.97 6.43
C ARG A 3 -45.51 -28.65 6.92
N ALA A 4 -44.60 -28.73 7.90
CA ALA A 4 -43.63 -27.67 8.15
C ALA A 4 -42.28 -28.13 7.58
N LEU A 5 -41.87 -27.50 6.47
CA LEU A 5 -40.53 -27.62 5.90
C LEU A 5 -39.61 -26.76 6.79
N VAL A 6 -38.67 -27.39 7.49
CA VAL A 6 -37.63 -26.65 8.22
C VAL A 6 -36.62 -26.15 7.20
N LEU A 7 -36.65 -24.85 6.94
CA LEU A 7 -35.71 -24.16 6.07
C LEU A 7 -34.44 -23.87 6.89
N THR A 8 -33.43 -24.72 6.74
CA THR A 8 -32.11 -24.49 7.32
C THR A 8 -31.44 -23.35 6.57
N LEU A 9 -31.45 -22.14 7.15
CA LEU A 9 -30.64 -21.01 6.70
C LEU A 9 -29.15 -21.38 6.88
N LEU A 10 -28.52 -21.83 5.79
CA LEU A 10 -27.07 -21.83 5.64
C LEU A 10 -26.59 -20.38 5.73
N LEU A 11 -26.11 -19.96 6.90
CA LEU A 11 -25.23 -18.81 7.02
C LEU A 11 -23.93 -19.17 6.29
N CYS A 12 -23.83 -18.80 5.01
CA CYS A 12 -22.53 -18.68 4.36
C CYS A 12 -21.76 -17.59 5.12
N PRO A 13 -20.62 -17.89 5.77
CA PRO A 13 -19.73 -16.82 6.20
C PRO A 13 -19.32 -16.07 4.93
N ALA A 14 -19.57 -14.76 4.90
CA ALA A 14 -19.02 -13.90 3.87
C ALA A 14 -17.49 -13.96 4.03
N ALA A 15 -16.83 -14.79 3.22
CA ALA A 15 -15.41 -14.66 3.01
C ALA A 15 -15.22 -13.28 2.35
N GLY A 16 -14.73 -12.31 3.11
CA GLY A 16 -14.30 -11.03 2.56
C GLY A 16 -13.33 -11.33 1.42
N ARG A 17 -13.62 -10.82 0.22
CA ARG A 17 -12.75 -11.07 -0.93
C ARG A 17 -11.46 -10.30 -0.70
N ALA A 18 -10.30 -10.91 -0.96
CA ALA A 18 -9.06 -10.16 -1.04
C ALA A 18 -9.19 -9.09 -2.14
N GLN A 19 -8.63 -7.90 -1.90
CA GLN A 19 -8.66 -6.80 -2.85
C GLN A 19 -7.24 -6.40 -3.20
N ASP A 20 -6.96 -6.34 -4.50
CA ASP A 20 -5.68 -5.89 -5.03
C ASP A 20 -5.85 -4.48 -5.60
N LEU A 21 -4.95 -3.58 -5.23
CA LEU A 21 -4.88 -2.22 -5.75
C LEU A 21 -3.45 -1.93 -6.19
N THR A 22 -3.27 -1.47 -7.43
CA THR A 22 -1.97 -0.99 -7.88
C THR A 22 -1.99 0.51 -8.10
N LEU A 23 -1.11 1.21 -7.40
CA LEU A 23 -0.94 2.65 -7.44
C LEU A 23 0.27 3.03 -8.28
N ARG A 24 0.14 4.13 -9.02
CA ARG A 24 1.25 4.86 -9.63
C ARG A 24 1.54 6.08 -8.77
N LEU A 25 2.80 6.26 -8.39
CA LEU A 25 3.25 7.41 -7.65
C LEU A 25 4.52 8.00 -8.27
N THR A 26 4.85 9.23 -7.89
CA THR A 26 6.14 9.86 -8.19
C THR A 26 6.76 10.31 -6.89
N CYS A 27 7.89 9.71 -6.52
CA CYS A 27 8.62 10.00 -5.31
C CYS A 27 9.68 11.08 -5.54
N ASP A 28 9.80 12.01 -4.61
CA ASP A 28 10.91 12.97 -4.56
C ASP A 28 12.07 12.40 -3.72
N LEU A 29 13.10 11.92 -4.41
CA LEU A 29 14.33 11.40 -3.81
C LEU A 29 15.40 12.49 -3.76
N ASN A 30 15.23 13.47 -2.85
CA ASN A 30 16.15 14.60 -2.63
C ASN A 30 16.27 15.55 -3.84
N GLY A 31 15.14 15.96 -4.41
CA GLY A 31 15.04 16.82 -5.59
C GLY A 31 14.96 16.04 -6.91
N LEU A 32 15.00 14.71 -6.87
CA LEU A 32 14.97 13.85 -8.05
C LEU A 32 13.64 13.08 -8.10
N ALA A 33 12.85 13.36 -9.13
CA ALA A 33 11.61 12.65 -9.38
C ALA A 33 11.90 11.19 -9.81
N ALA A 34 11.26 10.23 -9.12
CA ALA A 34 11.39 8.80 -9.36
C ALA A 34 10.00 8.16 -9.46
N PRO A 35 9.61 7.58 -10.61
CA PRO A 35 8.37 6.82 -10.71
C PRO A 35 8.37 5.60 -9.79
N MET A 36 7.24 5.38 -9.14
CA MET A 36 6.98 4.24 -8.25
C MET A 36 5.70 3.51 -8.67
N ILE A 37 5.78 2.18 -8.64
CA ILE A 37 4.61 1.31 -8.65
C ILE A 37 4.49 0.67 -7.27
N LEU A 38 3.30 0.75 -6.68
CA LEU A 38 2.97 0.17 -5.39
C LEU A 38 1.72 -0.71 -5.54
N ALA A 39 1.92 -2.02 -5.47
CA ALA A 39 0.85 -2.99 -5.34
C ALA A 39 0.51 -3.16 -3.85
N VAL A 40 -0.79 -3.18 -3.55
CA VAL A 40 -1.34 -3.37 -2.21
C VAL A 40 -2.39 -4.46 -2.27
N ASP A 41 -2.17 -5.52 -1.52
CA ASP A 41 -3.09 -6.65 -1.35
C ASP A 41 -3.67 -6.61 0.06
N TYR A 42 -4.99 -6.51 0.14
CA TYR A 42 -5.75 -6.51 1.38
C TYR A 42 -6.35 -7.90 1.61
N VAL A 43 -5.99 -8.51 2.73
CA VAL A 43 -6.50 -9.83 3.13
C VAL A 43 -8.02 -9.81 3.36
N GLN A 44 -8.61 -8.63 3.56
CA GLN A 44 -10.05 -8.42 3.65
C GLN A 44 -10.47 -7.25 2.77
N SER A 45 -11.59 -7.38 2.05
CA SER A 45 -12.19 -6.30 1.27
C SER A 45 -12.56 -5.11 2.14
N PHE A 46 -12.17 -3.91 1.75
CA PHE A 46 -12.65 -2.66 2.34
C PHE A 46 -12.78 -1.58 1.26
N ASP A 47 -13.81 -0.75 1.38
CA ASP A 47 -14.19 0.23 0.37
C ASP A 47 -14.65 1.52 1.06
N PRO A 48 -14.30 2.74 0.58
CA PRO A 48 -13.43 3.05 -0.56
C PRO A 48 -12.05 3.60 -0.19
N LEU A 49 -11.04 2.96 -0.78
CA LEU A 49 -9.62 3.33 -0.80
C LEU A 49 -9.32 4.63 -1.55
N ILE A 50 -10.06 4.83 -2.64
CA ILE A 50 -9.96 6.00 -3.50
C ILE A 50 -11.23 6.83 -3.32
N GLY A 51 -11.06 8.12 -3.08
CA GLY A 51 -12.18 9.05 -2.96
C GLY A 51 -12.90 9.22 -4.29
N ARG A 52 -14.13 9.78 -4.23
CA ARG A 52 -14.89 10.09 -5.46
C ARG A 52 -14.23 11.19 -6.30
N ASP A 53 -13.30 11.91 -5.71
CA ASP A 53 -12.39 12.89 -6.32
C ASP A 53 -11.16 12.24 -6.98
N GLY A 54 -10.97 10.93 -6.81
CA GLY A 54 -9.82 10.21 -7.32
C GLY A 54 -8.60 10.23 -6.41
N GLY A 55 -8.67 10.85 -5.22
CA GLY A 55 -7.56 10.91 -4.25
C GLY A 55 -7.43 9.65 -3.40
N ILE A 56 -6.30 9.46 -2.71
CA ILE A 56 -6.11 8.33 -1.77
C ILE A 56 -6.70 8.72 -0.41
N ARG A 57 -7.76 8.02 0.04
CA ARG A 57 -8.44 8.33 1.32
C ARG A 57 -7.91 7.54 2.49
N GLU A 58 -7.59 6.28 2.24
CA GLU A 58 -7.03 5.37 3.22
C GLU A 58 -6.12 4.39 2.47
N LEU A 59 -5.01 3.99 3.07
CA LEU A 59 -4.08 3.03 2.45
C LEU A 59 -3.58 1.99 3.46
N PHE A 60 -3.60 2.33 4.75
CA PHE A 60 -3.18 1.45 5.83
C PHE A 60 -4.19 1.49 6.99
N PRO A 61 -5.43 0.99 6.78
CA PRO A 61 -6.43 0.91 7.84
C PRO A 61 -5.93 0.08 9.04
N ALA A 62 -6.31 0.50 10.24
CA ALA A 62 -6.00 -0.23 11.46
C ALA A 62 -6.79 -1.56 11.52
N GLY A 63 -6.13 -2.65 11.90
CA GLY A 63 -6.78 -3.95 12.06
C GLY A 63 -6.94 -4.77 10.77
N THR A 64 -6.56 -4.23 9.62
CA THR A 64 -6.49 -4.96 8.35
C THR A 64 -5.07 -5.44 8.11
N GLU A 65 -4.92 -6.69 7.71
CA GLU A 65 -3.65 -7.21 7.24
C GLU A 65 -3.44 -6.83 5.77
N ILE A 66 -2.32 -6.18 5.50
CA ILE A 66 -2.01 -5.58 4.20
C ILE A 66 -0.65 -6.06 3.76
N GLN A 67 -0.54 -6.56 2.54
CA GLN A 67 0.73 -6.83 1.89
C GLN A 67 1.02 -5.74 0.87
N THR A 68 2.26 -5.30 0.81
CA THR A 68 2.71 -4.33 -0.20
C THR A 68 3.87 -4.91 -0.98
N ALA A 69 3.93 -4.60 -2.26
CA ALA A 69 5.07 -4.92 -3.11
C ALA A 69 5.23 -3.85 -4.18
N GLY A 70 6.43 -3.63 -4.66
CA GLY A 70 6.61 -2.63 -5.70
C GLY A 70 8.05 -2.31 -6.03
N GLN A 71 8.20 -1.26 -6.82
CA GLN A 71 9.49 -0.77 -7.26
C GLN A 71 9.48 0.76 -7.38
N ILE A 72 10.63 1.36 -7.10
CA ILE A 72 10.92 2.77 -7.36
C ILE A 72 12.10 2.81 -8.33
N GLN A 73 11.93 3.51 -9.45
CA GLN A 73 12.97 3.67 -10.46
C GLN A 73 13.50 5.11 -10.41
N GLY A 74 14.69 5.28 -9.84
CA GLY A 74 15.41 6.56 -9.83
C GLY A 74 16.45 6.64 -10.95
N GLN A 75 17.18 7.76 -11.03
CA GLN A 75 18.27 7.91 -11.99
C GLN A 75 19.43 6.97 -11.64
N GLY A 76 19.57 5.88 -12.40
CA GLY A 76 20.65 4.90 -12.22
C GLY A 76 20.48 3.96 -11.02
N VAL A 77 19.34 4.01 -10.32
CA VAL A 77 19.05 3.17 -9.17
C VAL A 77 17.64 2.62 -9.24
N THR A 78 17.49 1.34 -8.89
CA THR A 78 16.18 0.70 -8.77
C THR A 78 16.07 0.12 -7.37
N TYR A 79 14.99 0.47 -6.68
CA TYR A 79 14.62 -0.10 -5.40
C TYR A 79 13.44 -1.04 -5.61
N VAL A 80 13.53 -2.26 -5.06
CA VAL A 80 12.41 -3.20 -4.99
C VAL A 80 12.05 -3.41 -3.54
N PHE A 81 10.77 -3.57 -3.25
CA PHE A 81 10.32 -3.72 -1.87
C PHE A 81 9.16 -4.69 -1.74
N THR A 82 9.09 -5.31 -0.58
CA THR A 82 7.94 -6.08 -0.11
C THR A 82 7.69 -5.76 1.36
N GLY A 83 6.43 -5.78 1.79
CA GLY A 83 6.07 -5.23 3.08
C GLY A 83 4.75 -5.72 3.62
N ARG A 84 4.51 -5.38 4.89
CA ARG A 84 3.29 -5.68 5.62
C ARG A 84 2.89 -4.52 6.54
N ASN A 85 1.59 -4.23 6.62
CA ASN A 85 0.99 -3.31 7.61
C ASN A 85 1.70 -1.94 7.72
N GLY A 86 2.01 -1.33 6.57
CA GLY A 86 2.64 -0.01 6.49
C GLY A 86 4.16 0.01 6.60
N PHE A 87 4.83 -1.15 6.71
CA PHE A 87 6.29 -1.25 6.64
C PHE A 87 6.70 -2.09 5.43
N ALA A 88 7.86 -1.79 4.85
CA ALA A 88 8.44 -2.61 3.79
C ALA A 88 9.96 -2.72 3.93
N ASP A 89 10.50 -3.87 3.55
CA ASP A 89 11.92 -4.08 3.39
C ASP A 89 12.30 -3.80 1.94
N VAL A 90 13.31 -2.95 1.75
CA VAL A 90 13.73 -2.44 0.45
C VAL A 90 15.10 -3.00 0.13
N THR A 91 15.30 -3.42 -1.12
CA THR A 91 16.60 -3.76 -1.68
C THR A 91 16.91 -2.81 -2.84
N GLU A 92 18.05 -2.14 -2.76
CA GLU A 92 18.63 -1.41 -3.87
C GLU A 92 19.35 -2.38 -4.81
N LEU A 93 18.93 -2.49 -6.07
CA LEU A 93 19.46 -3.52 -6.97
C LEU A 93 20.94 -3.35 -7.35
N PRO A 94 21.46 -2.14 -7.64
CA PRO A 94 22.87 -1.99 -7.99
C PRO A 94 23.85 -2.34 -6.86
N SER A 95 23.57 -1.93 -5.62
CA SER A 95 24.48 -2.13 -4.49
C SER A 95 24.09 -3.31 -3.59
N ASN A 96 22.91 -3.91 -3.79
CA ASN A 96 22.27 -4.88 -2.90
C ASN A 96 22.12 -4.38 -1.45
N THR A 97 22.12 -3.05 -1.26
CA THR A 97 21.89 -2.43 0.04
C THR A 97 20.45 -2.65 0.48
N ARG A 98 20.28 -2.96 1.77
CA ARG A 98 18.97 -3.24 2.36
C ARG A 98 18.65 -2.26 3.49
N PHE A 99 17.42 -1.78 3.51
CA PHE A 99 16.91 -0.91 4.54
C PHE A 99 15.40 -1.11 4.70
N ARG A 100 14.85 -0.60 5.79
CA ARG A 100 13.41 -0.66 6.06
C ARG A 100 12.78 0.71 5.87
N ILE A 101 11.58 0.72 5.33
CA ILE A 101 10.75 1.92 5.21
C ILE A 101 9.44 1.76 5.98
N ARG A 102 8.83 2.90 6.29
CA ARG A 102 7.45 3.02 6.72
C ARG A 102 6.69 3.94 5.78
N TRP A 103 5.52 3.49 5.35
CA TRP A 103 4.57 4.29 4.61
C TRP A 103 3.65 5.05 5.57
N VAL A 104 3.43 6.33 5.31
CA VAL A 104 2.47 7.16 6.04
C VAL A 104 1.62 7.92 5.03
N LEU A 105 0.31 7.69 5.02
CA LEU A 105 -0.60 8.39 4.14
C LEU A 105 -0.62 9.88 4.46
N ASP A 106 -0.62 10.71 3.42
CA ASP A 106 -0.85 12.15 3.48
C ASP A 106 -2.03 12.50 2.58
N GLY A 107 -3.24 12.28 3.12
CA GLY A 107 -4.49 12.53 2.41
C GLY A 107 -4.63 13.97 1.88
N PRO A 108 -4.29 15.01 2.66
CA PRO A 108 -4.34 16.40 2.18
C PRO A 108 -3.50 16.70 0.93
N ASN A 109 -2.45 15.92 0.67
CA ASN A 109 -1.54 16.11 -0.46
C ASN A 109 -1.64 14.99 -1.51
N ASP A 110 -2.64 14.11 -1.41
CA ASP A 110 -2.84 12.95 -2.29
C ASP A 110 -1.54 12.16 -2.49
N GLY A 111 -0.95 11.69 -1.40
CA GLY A 111 0.28 10.91 -1.51
C GLY A 111 0.65 10.16 -0.25
N VAL A 112 1.85 9.61 -0.25
CA VAL A 112 2.40 8.88 0.88
C VAL A 112 3.80 9.38 1.18
N TRP A 113 4.11 9.53 2.47
CA TRP A 113 5.47 9.68 2.95
C TRP A 113 6.13 8.31 3.04
N MET A 114 7.26 8.17 2.36
CA MET A 114 8.23 7.10 2.56
C MET A 114 9.25 7.56 3.61
N ILE A 115 9.21 6.94 4.79
CA ILE A 115 10.16 7.20 5.87
C ILE A 115 11.20 6.08 5.86
N VAL A 116 12.46 6.41 5.54
CA VAL A 116 13.57 5.47 5.47
C VAL A 116 14.22 5.32 6.83
N ASN A 117 14.55 4.09 7.21
CA ASN A 117 15.12 3.72 8.51
C ASN A 117 14.32 4.32 9.69
N PRO A 118 13.01 4.03 9.79
CA PRO A 118 12.10 4.73 10.71
C PRO A 118 12.43 4.57 12.20
N PHE A 119 13.28 3.60 12.57
CA PHE A 119 13.73 3.35 13.95
C PHE A 119 15.23 3.59 14.15
N GLY A 120 15.95 4.00 13.10
CA GLY A 120 17.39 4.25 13.14
C GLY A 120 17.74 5.72 13.43
N PRO A 121 19.02 6.03 13.66
CA PRO A 121 19.47 7.42 13.73
C PRO A 121 19.33 8.09 12.36
N GLY A 122 18.74 9.29 12.34
CA GLY A 122 18.59 10.10 11.12
C GLY A 122 17.60 9.55 10.09
N PRO A 123 16.32 9.32 10.44
CA PRO A 123 15.32 8.90 9.47
C PRO A 123 15.13 9.98 8.39
N THR A 124 15.21 9.59 7.12
CA THR A 124 14.91 10.49 6.00
C THR A 124 13.49 10.27 5.51
N ARG A 125 12.90 11.32 4.92
CA ARG A 125 11.51 11.30 4.44
C ARG A 125 11.48 11.75 3.00
N HIS A 126 10.75 10.99 2.19
CA HIS A 126 10.53 11.27 0.77
C HIS A 126 9.03 11.28 0.52
N PHE A 127 8.52 12.31 -0.13
CA PHE A 127 7.11 12.36 -0.49
C PHE A 127 6.90 11.65 -1.82
N CYS A 128 5.87 10.80 -1.90
CA CYS A 128 5.45 10.13 -3.11
C CYS A 128 4.03 10.58 -3.47
N ALA A 129 3.93 11.45 -4.47
CA ALA A 129 2.67 12.00 -4.96
C ALA A 129 1.92 10.95 -5.78
N PHE A 130 0.63 10.76 -5.50
CA PHE A 130 -0.23 9.86 -6.26
C PHE A 130 -0.45 10.36 -7.68
N GLN A 131 -0.43 9.44 -8.65
CA GLN A 131 -0.60 9.71 -10.08
C GLN A 131 -1.79 8.97 -10.68
N GLY A 132 -2.44 8.08 -9.93
CA GLY A 132 -3.55 7.25 -10.42
C GLY A 132 -3.40 5.77 -10.07
N THR A 133 -4.50 5.03 -10.25
CA THR A 133 -4.52 3.57 -10.16
C THR A 133 -4.24 2.94 -11.52
N MET A 134 -3.88 1.65 -11.56
CA MET A 134 -3.78 0.84 -12.79
C MET A 134 -4.83 -0.27 -12.81
#